data_AF-A0A838Y916-F1
#
_entry.id   AF-A0A838Y916-F1
#
_cell.length_a   1.000
_cell.length_b   1.000
_cell.length_c   1.000
_cell.angle_alpha   90.00
_cell.angle_beta   90.00
_cell.angle_gamma   90.00
#
_symmetry.space_group_name_H-M   'P 1'
#
loop_
_entity.id
_entity.type
_entity.pdbx_description
1 polymer ?
#
loop_
_entity_poly.entity_id
_entity_poly.type
_entity_poly.pdbx_seq_one_letter_code
_entity_poly.pdbx_strand_id
1 'polypeptide(L)' 'MHMEHAKSVLDACHLKQDQHVLMASGRAARVAEIGQTTIRFAYLEPGKPDDYVVLPRHRVPEMVRV' A
#
# COMPACT_ATOMS: atom_id res chain seq x y z
N MET A 1 10.50 -23.84 -21.04
CA MET A 1 9.40 -23.10 -20.40
C MET A 1 9.84 -21.66 -20.29
N HIS A 2 9.17 -20.77 -21.03
CA HIS A 2 9.61 -19.40 -21.28
C HIS A 2 8.62 -18.43 -20.61
N MET A 3 9.16 -17.35 -20.04
CA MET A 3 8.51 -16.12 -19.55
C MET A 3 7.98 -16.11 -18.10
N GLU A 4 8.87 -15.78 -17.16
CA GLU A 4 8.50 -15.06 -15.94
C GLU A 4 9.39 -13.81 -15.80
N HIS A 5 9.15 -12.80 -16.64
CA HIS A 5 9.63 -11.44 -16.37
C HIS A 5 8.48 -10.62 -15.80
N ALA A 6 8.02 -10.97 -14.60
CA ALA A 6 7.30 -10.04 -13.74
C ALA A 6 8.35 -9.06 -13.19
N LYS A 7 8.72 -8.05 -14.00
CA LYS A 7 9.57 -6.93 -13.59
C LYS A 7 9.10 -6.45 -12.23
N SER A 8 9.95 -6.64 -11.23
CA SER A 8 9.80 -6.11 -9.90
C SER A 8 9.47 -4.63 -9.99
N VAL A 9 8.21 -4.28 -9.78
CA VAL A 9 7.77 -2.93 -9.46
C VAL A 9 8.18 -2.68 -8.00
N LEU A 10 9.49 -2.69 -7.75
CA LEU A 10 10.10 -2.59 -6.43
C LEU A 10 10.36 -1.15 -6.01
N ASP A 11 10.41 -0.18 -6.92
CA ASP A 11 11.17 1.04 -6.59
C ASP A 11 10.40 2.24 -6.02
N ALA A 12 9.09 2.37 -6.24
CA ALA A 12 8.46 3.66 -5.92
C ALA A 12 8.18 3.88 -4.43
N CYS A 13 8.06 2.82 -3.59
CA CYS A 13 7.63 2.99 -2.20
C CYS A 13 8.35 2.13 -1.16
N HIS A 14 9.15 1.14 -1.54
CA HIS A 14 9.82 0.20 -0.61
C HIS A 14 8.91 -0.43 0.47
N LEU A 15 7.59 -0.43 0.25
CA LEU A 15 6.61 -0.92 1.22
C LEU A 15 6.57 -2.44 1.24
N LYS A 16 6.45 -3.00 2.45
CA LYS A 16 6.26 -4.43 2.70
C LYS A 16 4.84 -4.69 3.15
N GLN A 17 4.32 -5.89 2.86
CA GLN A 17 3.05 -6.33 3.42
C GLN A 17 3.13 -6.34 4.96
N ASP A 18 2.04 -5.98 5.62
CA ASP A 18 1.90 -5.75 7.06
C ASP A 18 2.76 -4.61 7.64
N GLN A 19 3.45 -3.83 6.80
CA GLN A 19 4.15 -2.64 7.26
C GLN A 19 3.15 -1.57 7.74
N HIS A 20 3.41 -1.00 8.91
CA HIS A 20 2.69 0.16 9.41
C HIS A 20 3.13 1.43 8.67
N VAL A 21 2.16 2.26 8.33
CA VAL A 21 2.36 3.52 7.64
C VAL A 21 1.43 4.58 8.20
N LEU A 22 1.82 5.84 8.05
CA LEU A 22 0.98 6.97 8.38
C LEU A 22 0.41 7.55 7.09
N MET A 23 -0.91 7.56 6.96
CA MET A 23 -1.56 8.16 5.80
C MET A 23 -1.47 9.69 5.88
N ALA A 24 -1.52 10.39 4.74
CA ALA A 24 -1.54 11.86 4.69
C ALA A 24 -2.74 12.48 5.44
N SER A 25 -3.80 11.70 5.67
CA SER A 25 -4.93 12.06 6.53
C SER A 25 -4.59 12.10 8.03
N GLY A 26 -3.38 11.72 8.42
CA GLY A 26 -2.96 11.57 9.81
C GLY A 26 -3.40 10.24 10.46
N ARG A 27 -4.08 9.38 9.71
CA ARG A 27 -4.56 8.08 10.21
C ARG A 27 -3.50 7.00 10.03
N ALA A 28 -3.29 6.17 11.06
CA ALA A 28 -2.40 5.03 10.97
C ALA A 28 -3.06 3.89 10.18
N ALA A 29 -2.30 3.26 9.29
CA ALA A 29 -2.73 2.12 8.49
C ALA A 29 -1.63 1.06 8.41
N ARG A 30 -1.98 -0.13 7.92
CA ARG A 30 -1.04 -1.17 7.52
C ARG A 30 -1.20 -1.48 6.05
N VAL A 31 -0.11 -1.90 5.41
CA VAL A 31 -0.13 -2.43 4.04
C VAL A 31 -0.80 -3.80 4.08
N ALA A 32 -2.05 -3.89 3.61
CA ALA A 32 -2.80 -5.15 3.62
C ALA A 32 -2.47 -6.02 2.40
N GLU A 33 -2.37 -5.41 1.22
CA GLU A 33 -2.11 -6.13 -0.04
C GLU A 33 -1.34 -5.23 -1.01
N ILE A 34 -0.34 -5.80 -1.68
CA ILE A 34 0.46 -5.11 -2.71
C ILE A 34 0.12 -5.73 -4.06
N GLY A 35 -0.74 -5.06 -4.83
CA GLY A 35 -1.07 -5.43 -6.20
C GLY A 35 -0.07 -4.88 -7.23
N GLN A 36 -0.25 -5.25 -8.50
CA GLN A 36 0.63 -4.81 -9.59
C GLN A 36 0.55 -3.30 -9.84
N THR A 37 -0.66 -2.72 -9.78
CA THR A 37 -0.91 -1.31 -10.07
C THR A 37 -1.38 -0.52 -8.84
N THR A 38 -1.86 -1.21 -7.81
CA THR A 38 -2.47 -0.62 -6.61
C THR A 38 -1.92 -1.26 -5.33
N ILE A 39 -2.05 -0.55 -4.21
CA ILE A 39 -1.75 -1.04 -2.86
C ILE A 39 -2.97 -0.79 -1.98
N ARG A 40 -3.40 -1.81 -1.24
CA ARG A 40 -4.48 -1.73 -0.25
C ARG A 40 -3.88 -1.46 1.13
N PHE A 41 -4.37 -0.44 1.81
CA PHE A 41 -4.02 -0.07 3.17
C PHE A 41 -5.22 -0.25 4.07
N ALA A 42 -5.09 -1.04 5.14
CA ALA A 42 -6.13 -1.22 6.15
C ALA A 42 -5.87 -0.29 7.33
N TYR A 43 -6.84 0.52 7.74
CA TYR A 43 -6.68 1.44 8.87
C TYR A 43 -6.57 0.66 10.19
N LEU A 44 -5.66 1.10 11.07
CA LEU A 44 -5.45 0.48 12.39
C LEU A 44 -6.49 0.90 13.42
N GLU A 45 -7.03 2.10 13.27
CA GLU A 45 -8.18 2.60 14.02
C GLU A 45 -9.39 2.68 13.08
N PRO A 46 -10.00 1.53 12.74
CA PRO A 46 -11.15 1.49 11.88
C PRO A 46 -12.36 2.08 12.60
N GLY A 47 -12.93 3.16 12.06
CA GLY A 47 -14.23 3.65 12.51
C GLY A 47 -15.38 2.69 12.14
N LYS A 48 -15.12 1.71 11.27
CA LYS A 48 -16.05 0.69 10.78
C LYS A 48 -15.29 -0.61 10.46
N PRO A 49 -15.91 -1.79 10.60
CA PRO A 49 -15.34 -3.01 10.03
C PRO A 49 -15.07 -2.80 8.53
N ASP A 50 -13.92 -3.28 8.05
CA ASP A 50 -13.45 -3.10 6.67
C ASP A 50 -13.08 -1.66 6.25
N ASP A 51 -12.58 -0.84 7.17
CA ASP A 51 -12.03 0.47 6.79
C ASP A 51 -10.65 0.34 6.11
N TYR A 52 -10.61 0.52 4.79
CA TYR A 52 -9.39 0.46 3.99
C TYR A 52 -9.39 1.50 2.86
N VAL A 53 -8.22 1.75 2.29
CA VAL A 53 -8.04 2.57 1.09
C VAL A 53 -7.17 1.84 0.09
N VAL A 54 -7.53 1.92 -1.19
CA VAL A 54 -6.74 1.38 -2.30
C VAL A 54 -6.15 2.55 -3.08
N LEU A 55 -4.83 2.60 -3.16
CA LEU A 55 -4.11 3.67 -3.85
C LEU A 55 -3.35 3.12 -5.05
N PRO A 56 -3.34 3.82 -6.19
CA PRO A 56 -2.44 3.47 -7.27
C PRO A 56 -0.99 3.75 -6.84
N ARG A 57 -0.06 2.88 -7.24
CA ARG A 57 1.34 2.92 -6.79
C ARG A 57 2.03 4.28 -7.00
N HIS A 58 1.70 4.98 -8.08
CA HIS A 58 2.28 6.29 -8.38
C HIS A 58 1.81 7.41 -7.44
N ARG A 59 0.69 7.25 -6.72
CA ARG A 59 0.17 8.21 -5.73
C ARG A 59 0.65 7.94 -4.31
N VAL A 60 1.17 6.75 -4.03
CA VAL A 60 1.57 6.34 -2.68
C VAL A 60 2.59 7.30 -2.05
N PRO A 61 3.62 7.82 -2.76
CA PRO A 61 4.56 8.79 -2.17
C PRO A 61 3.90 10.11 -1.73
N GLU A 62 2.77 10.49 -2.33
CA GLU A 62 2.02 11.70 -1.96
C GLU A 62 1.09 11.45 -0.76
N MET A 63 0.65 10.21 -0.58
CA MET A 63 -0.45 9.85 0.32
C MET A 63 -0.01 9.05 1.55
N VAL A 64 1.22 8.56 1.57
CA VAL A 64 1.75 7.67 2.60
C VAL A 64 3.09 8.20 3.10
N ARG A 65 3.21 8.34 4.42
CA ARG A 65 4.43 8.65 5.15
C ARG A 65 4.90 7.38 5.85
N VAL A 66 6.14 7.00 5.61
CA VAL A 66 6.83 5.87 6.26
C VAL A 66 7.69 6.36 7.40
#